data_AF-A0A1G6U8N9-F1
#
_entry.id   AF-A0A1G6U8N9-F1
#
_cell.length_a   1.000
_cell.length_b   1.000
_cell.length_c   1.000
_cell.angle_alpha   90.00
_cell.angle_beta   90.00
_cell.angle_gamma   90.00
#
_symmetry.space_group_name_H-M   'P 1'
#
loop_
_entity.id
_entity.type
_entity.pdbx_description
1 polymer ?
#
loop_
_entity_poly.entity_id
_entity_poly.type
_entity_poly.pdbx_seq_one_letter_code
_entity_poly.pdbx_strand_id
1 'polypeptide(L)'
;MSLDLLEQEKKAIAALEAIRKRIADEGDKIKKLQKLGDELKALQEKYELDKDQFIDTFAMFFKKEPETVWIEVDGKAVKWPKSRRGKPSPEIAKIIGKKTYAEYIKANALTDEQAKKLNAE
;
A
#
# COMPACT_ATOMS: atom_id res chain seq x y z
N MET A 1 -14.19 -51.23 -26.49
CA MET A 1 -14.08 -49.87 -25.91
C MET A 1 -14.23 -48.88 -27.05
N SER A 2 -15.17 -47.93 -26.97
CA SER A 2 -15.42 -46.95 -28.04
C SER A 2 -14.31 -45.89 -28.05
N LEU A 3 -13.96 -45.41 -29.25
CA LEU A 3 -12.97 -44.35 -29.48
C LEU A 3 -13.24 -43.09 -28.63
N ASP A 4 -14.51 -42.78 -28.37
CA ASP A 4 -14.95 -41.67 -27.50
C ASP A 4 -14.42 -41.77 -26.06
N LEU A 5 -14.38 -42.98 -25.49
CA LEU A 5 -13.92 -43.20 -24.12
C LEU A 5 -12.41 -42.94 -24.01
N LEU A 6 -11.64 -43.38 -25.00
CA LEU A 6 -10.20 -43.12 -25.12
C LEU A 6 -9.89 -41.63 -25.32
N GLU A 7 -10.74 -40.92 -26.05
CA GLU A 7 -10.56 -39.48 -26.29
C GLU A 7 -10.93 -38.63 -25.06
N GLN A 8 -11.95 -39.05 -24.32
CA GLN A 8 -12.30 -38.46 -23.02
C GLN A 8 -11.21 -38.73 -21.96
N GLU A 9 -10.65 -39.94 -21.91
CA GLU A 9 -9.53 -40.26 -21.00
C GLU A 9 -8.29 -39.41 -21.30
N LYS A 10 -7.95 -39.20 -22.57
CA LYS A 10 -6.83 -38.33 -22.96
C LYS A 10 -7.05 -36.88 -22.54
N LYS A 11 -8.28 -36.35 -22.68
CA LYS A 11 -8.63 -34.99 -22.22
C LYS A 11 -8.55 -34.87 -20.69
N ALA A 12 -9.00 -35.90 -19.97
CA ALA A 12 -8.92 -35.92 -18.51
C ALA A 12 -7.47 -35.96 -18.01
N ILE A 13 -6.59 -36.75 -18.66
CA ILE A 13 -5.16 -36.80 -18.34
C ILE A 13 -4.49 -35.45 -18.59
N ALA A 14 -4.74 -34.80 -19.73
CA ALA A 14 -4.19 -33.49 -20.03
C ALA A 14 -4.66 -32.40 -19.04
N ALA A 15 -5.92 -32.46 -18.60
CA ALA A 15 -6.45 -31.56 -17.59
C ALA A 15 -5.77 -31.77 -16.22
N LEU A 16 -5.52 -33.02 -15.82
CA LEU A 16 -4.80 -33.35 -14.59
C LEU A 16 -3.34 -32.91 -14.63
N GLU A 17 -2.66 -33.05 -15.77
CA GLU A 17 -1.29 -32.54 -15.95
C GLU A 17 -1.23 -31.01 -15.89
N ALA A 18 -2.22 -30.31 -16.48
CA ALA A 18 -2.32 -28.86 -16.38
C ALA A 18 -2.58 -28.38 -14.94
N ILE A 19 -3.43 -29.09 -14.18
CA ILE A 19 -3.68 -28.83 -12.76
C ILE A 19 -2.40 -29.10 -11.94
N ARG A 20 -1.71 -30.21 -12.20
CA ARG A 20 -0.46 -30.56 -11.50
C ARG A 20 0.64 -29.52 -11.75
N LYS A 21 0.76 -29.01 -12.98
CA LYS A 21 1.68 -27.94 -13.34
C LYS A 21 1.33 -26.62 -12.64
N ARG A 22 0.03 -26.28 -12.58
CA ARG A 22 -0.45 -25.11 -11.80
C ARG A 22 -0.13 -25.23 -10.31
N ILE A 23 -0.36 -26.41 -9.72
CA ILE A 23 -0.04 -26.66 -8.29
C ILE A 23 1.47 -26.52 -8.04
N ALA A 24 2.32 -26.99 -8.95
CA ALA A 24 3.77 -26.82 -8.83
C ALA A 24 4.20 -25.34 -8.93
N ASP A 25 3.67 -24.61 -9.92
CA ASP A 25 3.93 -23.16 -10.10
C ASP A 25 3.42 -22.35 -8.89
N GLU A 26 2.27 -22.72 -8.32
CA GLU A 26 1.72 -22.12 -7.11
C GLU A 26 2.55 -22.48 -5.87
N GLY A 27 3.03 -23.72 -5.75
CA GLY A 27 3.94 -24.16 -4.70
C GLY A 27 5.26 -23.38 -4.69
N ASP A 28 5.83 -23.11 -5.87
CA ASP A 28 7.04 -22.29 -6.01
C ASP A 28 6.79 -20.81 -5.70
N LYS A 29 5.60 -20.28 -6.04
CA LYS A 29 5.19 -18.93 -5.62
C LYS A 29 5.03 -18.84 -4.10
N ILE A 30 4.44 -19.84 -3.46
CA ILE A 30 4.27 -19.90 -2.00
C ILE A 30 5.64 -19.96 -1.32
N LYS A 31 6.58 -20.79 -1.81
CA LYS A 31 7.95 -20.84 -1.28
C LYS A 31 8.68 -19.51 -1.40
N LYS A 32 8.53 -18.81 -2.54
CA LYS A 32 9.11 -17.47 -2.74
C LYS A 32 8.49 -16.45 -1.77
N LEU A 33 7.17 -16.50 -1.56
CA LEU A 33 6.48 -15.62 -0.60
C LEU A 33 6.86 -15.92 0.85
N GLN A 34 7.03 -17.19 1.23
CA GLN A 34 7.54 -17.58 2.54
C GLN A 34 8.94 -17.03 2.78
N LYS A 35 9.85 -17.21 1.81
CA LYS A 35 11.22 -16.67 1.90
C LYS A 35 11.23 -15.14 2.02
N LEU A 36 10.40 -14.44 1.24
CA LEU A 36 10.20 -12.99 1.38
C LEU A 36 9.64 -12.62 2.76
N GLY A 37 8.69 -13.38 3.29
CA GLY A 37 8.16 -13.18 4.64
C GLY A 37 9.22 -13.33 5.74
N ASP A 38 10.09 -14.33 5.62
CA ASP A 38 11.19 -14.57 6.55
C ASP A 38 12.26 -13.46 6.47
N GLU A 39 12.61 -13.01 5.26
CA GLU A 39 13.52 -11.88 5.04
C GLU A 39 12.95 -10.56 5.60
N LEU A 40 11.64 -10.33 5.45
CA LEU A 40 10.96 -9.17 6.04
C LEU A 40 10.95 -9.23 7.56
N LYS A 41 10.71 -10.40 8.14
CA LYS A 41 10.74 -10.60 9.60
C LYS A 41 12.15 -10.40 10.16
N ALA A 42 13.18 -10.92 9.48
CA ALA A 42 14.57 -10.70 9.86
C ALA A 42 14.97 -9.22 9.78
N LEU A 43 14.47 -8.47 8.80
CA LEU A 43 14.64 -7.02 8.73
C LEU A 43 13.91 -6.31 9.88
N GLN A 44 12.68 -6.71 10.18
CA GLN A 44 11.91 -6.16 11.29
C GLN A 44 12.64 -6.35 12.63
N GLU A 45 13.16 -7.55 12.88
CA GLU A 45 13.93 -7.89 14.09
C GLU A 45 15.27 -7.16 14.13
N LYS A 46 16.00 -7.08 13.00
CA LYS A 46 17.30 -6.39 12.91
C LYS A 46 17.22 -4.91 13.26
N TYR A 47 16.13 -4.24 12.88
CA TYR A 47 15.94 -2.81 13.11
C TYR A 47 15.05 -2.51 14.32
N GLU A 48 14.69 -3.53 15.10
CA GLU A 48 13.81 -3.44 16.29
C GLU A 48 12.52 -2.65 16.01
N LEU A 49 12.01 -2.74 14.77
CA LEU A 49 10.85 -1.97 14.34
C LEU A 49 9.57 -2.63 14.84
N ASP A 50 8.71 -1.85 15.47
CA ASP A 50 7.34 -2.32 15.69
C ASP A 50 6.63 -2.53 14.34
N LYS A 51 5.53 -3.28 14.36
CA LYS A 51 4.83 -3.69 13.14
C LYS A 51 4.34 -2.49 12.31
N ASP A 52 3.93 -1.41 12.96
CA ASP A 52 3.42 -0.21 12.28
C ASP A 52 4.58 0.61 11.70
N GLN A 53 5.68 0.75 12.44
CA GLN A 53 6.93 1.37 11.97
C GLN A 53 7.57 0.62 10.81
N PHE A 54 7.51 -0.71 10.82
CA PHE A 54 8.00 -1.54 9.73
C PHE A 54 7.16 -1.34 8.47
N ILE A 55 5.83 -1.35 8.59
CA ILE A 55 4.92 -1.09 7.47
C ILE A 55 5.13 0.33 6.91
N ASP A 56 5.33 1.32 7.76
CA ASP A 56 5.57 2.70 7.34
C ASP A 56 6.93 2.86 6.65
N THR A 57 7.99 2.28 7.21
CA THR A 57 9.34 2.29 6.60
C THR A 57 9.33 1.59 5.25
N PHE A 58 8.71 0.41 5.18
CA PHE A 58 8.58 -0.35 3.94
C PHE A 58 7.72 0.41 2.91
N ALA A 59 6.62 1.03 3.35
CA ALA A 59 5.78 1.85 2.48
C ALA A 59 6.51 3.10 1.96
N MET A 60 7.45 3.68 2.72
CA MET A 60 8.32 4.78 2.26
C MET A 60 9.33 4.32 1.21
N PHE A 61 9.85 3.09 1.30
CA PHE A 61 10.73 2.54 0.28
C PHE A 61 10.01 2.24 -1.05
N PHE A 62 8.71 1.90 -0.99
CA PHE A 62 7.91 1.59 -2.18
C PHE A 62 7.11 2.78 -2.74
N LYS A 63 6.78 3.79 -1.91
CA LYS A 63 6.20 5.05 -2.39
C LYS A 63 7.32 6.04 -2.68
N LYS A 64 7.58 6.28 -3.97
CA LYS A 64 8.25 7.50 -4.44
C LYS A 64 7.47 8.72 -3.93
N GLU A 65 7.88 9.24 -2.78
CA GLU A 65 7.35 10.43 -2.10
C GLU A 65 5.84 10.37 -1.74
N PRO A 66 5.45 10.78 -0.52
CA PRO A 66 4.04 10.91 -0.19
C PRO A 66 3.40 11.98 -1.09
N GLU A 67 2.34 11.65 -1.83
CA GLU A 67 1.54 12.65 -2.55
C GLU A 67 1.11 13.75 -1.55
N THR A 68 1.52 14.99 -1.80
CA THR A 68 1.18 16.15 -0.97
C THR A 68 0.15 17.04 -1.63
N VAL A 69 -0.63 17.75 -0.81
CA VAL A 69 -1.55 18.81 -1.22
C VAL A 69 -1.28 20.07 -0.42
N TRP A 70 -1.57 21.23 -1.00
CA TRP A 70 -1.50 22.49 -0.29
C TRP A 70 -2.70 22.65 0.64
N ILE A 71 -2.44 23.09 1.87
CA ILE A 71 -3.44 23.35 2.90
C ILE A 71 -3.16 24.73 3.49
N GLU A 72 -4.20 25.51 3.74
CA GLU A 72 -4.08 26.73 4.50
C GLU A 72 -3.96 26.42 6.01
N VAL A 73 -2.86 26.84 6.62
CA VAL A 73 -2.62 26.75 8.06
C VAL A 73 -2.13 28.11 8.53
N ASP A 74 -2.84 28.71 9.48
CA ASP A 74 -2.50 30.00 10.08
C ASP A 74 -2.18 31.11 9.05
N GLY A 75 -2.97 31.17 7.98
CA GLY A 75 -2.84 32.17 6.91
C GLY A 75 -1.71 31.93 5.91
N LYS A 76 -1.07 30.75 5.95
CA LYS A 76 -0.03 30.35 4.98
C LYS A 76 -0.39 29.05 4.29
N ALA A 77 0.10 28.87 3.06
CA ALA A 77 -0.08 27.62 2.34
C ALA A 77 1.07 26.65 2.64
N VAL A 78 0.76 25.52 3.27
CA VAL A 78 1.71 24.47 3.68
C VAL A 78 1.39 23.16 2.95
N LYS A 79 2.42 22.42 2.52
CA LYS A 79 2.23 21.09 1.92
C LYS A 79 2.02 20.02 2.98
N TRP A 80 0.88 19.35 2.97
CA TRP A 80 0.58 18.21 3.83
C TRP A 80 0.37 16.94 3.01
N PRO A 81 0.61 15.74 3.57
CA PRO A 81 0.28 14.48 2.91
C PRO A 81 -1.21 14.41 2.55
N LYS A 82 -1.54 14.00 1.33
CA LYS A 82 -2.94 13.83 0.88
C LYS A 82 -3.71 12.79 1.69
N SER A 83 -2.99 11.81 2.23
CA SER A 83 -3.54 10.80 3.14
C SER A 83 -2.53 10.47 4.22
N ARG A 84 -3.04 10.10 5.39
CA ARG A 84 -2.24 9.67 6.55
C ARG A 84 -2.78 8.35 7.08
N ARG A 85 -1.89 7.43 7.45
CA ARG A 85 -2.22 6.23 8.24
C ARG A 85 -1.95 6.51 9.72
N GLY A 86 -2.76 5.93 10.59
CA GLY A 86 -2.66 6.16 12.04
C GLY A 86 -3.25 7.49 12.52
N LYS A 87 -3.18 7.73 13.83
CA LYS A 87 -3.69 8.96 14.45
C LYS A 87 -2.78 10.15 14.12
N PRO A 88 -3.33 11.37 13.90
CA PRO A 88 -2.52 12.56 13.75
C PRO A 88 -1.71 12.85 15.03
N SER A 89 -0.54 13.48 14.88
CA SER A 89 0.20 13.99 16.04
C SER A 89 -0.63 15.03 16.79
N PRO A 90 -0.39 15.27 18.10
CA PRO A 90 -1.18 16.21 18.89
C PRO A 90 -1.26 17.62 18.29
N GLU A 91 -0.19 18.09 17.64
CA GLU A 91 -0.15 19.38 16.95
C GLU A 91 -1.09 19.43 15.74
N ILE A 92 -1.02 18.42 14.88
CA ILE A 92 -1.90 18.29 13.71
C ILE A 92 -3.35 18.06 14.15
N ALA A 93 -3.57 17.29 15.22
CA ALA A 93 -4.90 17.06 15.77
C ALA A 93 -5.55 18.35 16.29
N LYS A 94 -4.77 19.28 16.87
CA LYS A 94 -5.26 20.61 17.27
C LYS A 94 -5.72 21.44 16.06
N ILE A 95 -4.99 21.37 14.94
CA ILE A 95 -5.31 22.10 13.71
C ILE A 95 -6.57 21.53 13.03
N ILE A 96 -6.67 20.20 12.95
CA ILE A 96 -7.80 19.49 12.32
C ILE A 96 -9.07 19.58 13.19
N GLY A 97 -8.90 19.67 14.51
CA GLY A 97 -9.98 19.75 15.48
C GLY A 97 -10.78 18.44 15.57
N LYS A 98 -12.11 18.55 15.50
CA LYS A 98 -13.03 17.39 15.63
C LYS A 98 -13.19 16.59 14.33
N LYS A 99 -12.64 17.05 13.21
CA LYS A 99 -12.74 16.36 11.91
C LYS A 99 -11.74 15.21 11.83
N THR A 100 -11.98 14.24 10.96
CA THR A 100 -10.94 13.29 10.56
C THR A 100 -9.94 13.98 9.62
N TYR A 101 -8.73 13.41 9.53
CA TYR A 101 -7.68 13.92 8.63
C TYR A 101 -8.17 14.05 7.18
N ALA A 102 -8.86 13.01 6.69
CA ALA A 102 -9.37 13.00 5.32
C ALA A 102 -10.43 14.10 5.08
N GLU A 103 -11.33 14.32 6.03
CA GLU A 103 -12.36 15.37 5.92
C GLU A 103 -11.74 16.77 5.94
N TYR A 104 -10.71 16.97 6.76
CA TYR A 104 -10.02 18.25 6.83
C TYR A 104 -9.23 18.55 5.56
N ILE A 105 -8.48 17.58 5.03
CA ILE A 105 -7.76 17.75 3.77
C ILE A 105 -8.74 18.07 2.63
N LYS A 106 -9.86 17.35 2.53
CA LYS A 106 -10.86 17.59 1.48
C LYS A 106 -11.48 18.99 1.55
N ALA A 107 -11.66 19.54 2.76
CA ALA A 107 -12.27 20.84 2.96
C ALA A 107 -11.30 22.02 2.76
N ASN A 108 -10.00 21.82 2.97
CA ASN A 108 -9.01 22.90 3.01
C ASN A 108 -7.90 22.76 1.95
N ALA A 109 -8.01 21.80 1.03
CA ALA A 109 -7.05 21.65 -0.06
C ALA A 109 -7.11 22.86 -1.02
N LEU A 110 -5.95 23.46 -1.26
CA LEU A 110 -5.75 24.58 -2.17
C LEU A 110 -5.20 24.11 -3.51
N THR A 111 -5.46 24.89 -4.56
CA THR A 111 -4.75 24.75 -5.84
C THR A 111 -3.35 25.36 -5.75
N ASP A 112 -2.45 24.99 -6.67
CA ASP A 112 -1.10 25.55 -6.73
C ASP A 112 -1.12 27.09 -6.91
N GLU A 113 -2.10 27.63 -7.62
CA GLU A 113 -2.25 29.08 -7.81
C GLU A 113 -2.68 29.80 -6.52
N GLN A 114 -3.60 29.20 -5.77
CA GLN A 114 -4.05 29.73 -4.48
C GLN A 114 -2.91 29.70 -3.45
N ALA A 115 -2.16 28.60 -3.42
CA ALA A 115 -1.01 28.45 -2.52
C ALA A 115 0.11 29.46 -2.83
N LYS A 116 0.38 29.73 -4.11
CA LYS A 116 1.36 30.75 -4.51
C LYS A 116 0.94 32.16 -4.10
N LYS A 117 -0.35 32.50 -4.19
CA LYS A 117 -0.85 33.81 -3.75
C LYS A 117 -0.71 33.99 -2.24
N LEU A 118 -1.14 32.99 -1.46
CA LEU A 118 -1.05 32.99 0.00
C LEU A 118 0.38 33.06 0.55
N ASN A 119 1.37 32.53 -0.17
CA ASN A 119 2.77 32.59 0.24
C ASN A 119 3.54 33.78 -0.34
N ALA A 120 2.91 34.57 -1.22
CA ALA A 120 3.49 35.77 -1.80
C ALA A 120 3.03 37.06 -1.08
N GLU A 121 1.98 36.98 -0.27
CA GLU A 121 1.53 38.00 0.70
C GLU A 121 2.26 37.85 2.05
#